data_AF-A0A1I8AUS7-F1
#
_entry.id   AF-A0A1I8AUS7-F1
#
_cell.length_a   1.000
_cell.length_b   1.000
_cell.length_c   1.000
_cell.angle_alpha   90.00
_cell.angle_beta   90.00
_cell.angle_gamma   90.00
#
_symmetry.space_group_name_H-M   'P 1'
#
loop_
_entity.id
_entity.type
_entity.pdbx_description
1 polymer ?
#
loop_
_entity_poly.entity_id
_entity_poly.type
_entity_poly.pdbx_seq_one_letter_code
_entity_poly.pdbx_strand_id
1 'polypeptide(L)'
;KLLTSEIQEIESHKKTINYDDAPRDYIDAFLMEIKKRKENGEQEEFTEHQLSAAIYDLFTAGTETTVTTLRYAIHFLLNNPRVQEKIHEEIDRVIGPDC
;
A
#
# COMPACT_ATOMS: atom_id res chain seq x y z
N LYS A 1 -17.83 3.07 -6.07
CA LYS A 1 -16.81 3.77 -6.89
C LYS A 1 -15.39 3.24 -6.62
N LEU A 2 -14.98 2.91 -5.38
CA LEU A 2 -13.70 2.23 -5.10
C LEU A 2 -13.66 0.73 -5.52
N LEU A 3 -14.69 -0.06 -5.22
CA LEU A 3 -14.75 -1.48 -5.64
C LEU A 3 -14.55 -1.68 -7.15
N THR A 4 -14.99 -0.73 -7.97
CA THR A 4 -14.85 -0.79 -9.42
C THR A 4 -13.39 -0.59 -9.86
N SER A 5 -12.60 0.22 -9.14
CA SER A 5 -11.19 0.43 -9.49
C SER A 5 -10.31 -0.76 -9.09
N GLU A 6 -10.57 -1.41 -7.95
CA GLU A 6 -9.80 -2.58 -7.51
C GLU A 6 -9.91 -3.74 -8.51
N ILE A 7 -11.14 -4.01 -8.97
CA ILE A 7 -11.40 -5.04 -9.98
C ILE A 7 -10.71 -4.68 -11.31
N GLN A 8 -10.73 -3.41 -11.71
CA GLN A 8 -10.03 -2.96 -12.91
C GLN A 8 -8.51 -3.17 -12.81
N GLU A 9 -7.93 -2.90 -11.64
CA GLU A 9 -6.50 -3.14 -11.40
C GLU A 9 -6.17 -4.63 -11.43
N ILE A 10 -6.95 -5.48 -10.76
CA ILE A 10 -6.74 -6.94 -10.81
C ILE A 10 -6.77 -7.44 -12.27
N GLU A 11 -7.74 -7.00 -13.07
CA GLU A 11 -7.85 -7.38 -14.47
C GLU A 11 -6.70 -6.83 -15.34
N SER A 12 -6.16 -5.65 -15.02
CA SER A 12 -4.96 -5.10 -15.66
C SER A 12 -3.72 -5.96 -15.35
N HIS A 13 -3.56 -6.36 -14.09
CA HIS A 13 -2.44 -7.20 -13.65
C HIS A 13 -2.49 -8.57 -14.31
N LYS A 14 -3.66 -9.23 -14.35
CA LYS A 14 -3.83 -10.51 -15.05
C LYS A 14 -3.41 -10.49 -16.53
N LYS A 15 -3.53 -9.36 -17.21
CA LYS A 15 -3.13 -9.21 -18.63
C LYS A 15 -1.63 -9.02 -18.83
N THR A 16 -0.92 -8.56 -17.79
CA THR A 16 0.46 -8.08 -17.90
C THR A 16 1.44 -8.84 -17.01
N ILE A 17 0.93 -9.68 -16.11
CA ILE A 17 1.73 -10.45 -15.15
C ILE A 17 2.66 -11.43 -15.87
N ASN A 18 3.94 -11.39 -15.51
CA ASN A 18 4.92 -12.40 -15.88
C ASN A 18 5.14 -13.33 -14.68
N TYR A 19 4.75 -14.60 -14.81
CA TYR A 19 4.87 -15.58 -13.73
C TYR A 19 6.29 -16.10 -13.50
N ASP A 20 7.23 -15.79 -14.40
CA ASP A 20 8.63 -16.21 -14.29
C ASP A 20 9.52 -15.14 -13.63
N ASP A 21 9.00 -13.92 -13.41
CA ASP A 21 9.69 -12.80 -12.77
C ASP A 21 9.27 -12.62 -11.30
N ALA A 22 9.94 -11.73 -10.58
CA ALA A 22 9.47 -11.26 -9.27
C ALA A 22 8.18 -10.42 -9.42
N PRO A 23 7.24 -10.49 -8.46
CA PRO A 23 6.00 -9.71 -8.52
C PRO A 23 6.29 -8.20 -8.50
N ARG A 24 5.58 -7.42 -9.32
CA ARG A 24 5.73 -5.95 -9.36
C ARG A 24 5.19 -5.28 -8.10
N ASP A 25 4.12 -5.86 -7.55
CA ASP A 25 3.44 -5.36 -6.36
C ASP A 25 2.63 -6.47 -5.67
N TYR A 26 1.81 -6.07 -4.70
CA TYR A 26 0.95 -6.96 -3.94
C TYR A 26 -0.05 -7.76 -4.79
N ILE A 27 -0.60 -7.16 -5.86
CA ILE A 27 -1.60 -7.82 -6.71
C ILE A 27 -0.94 -8.97 -7.47
N ASP A 28 0.21 -8.71 -8.10
CA ASP A 28 0.98 -9.76 -8.77
C ASP A 28 1.40 -10.87 -7.80
N ALA A 29 1.90 -10.50 -6.62
CA ALA A 29 2.34 -11.48 -5.61
C ALA A 29 1.19 -12.41 -5.19
N PHE A 30 0.00 -11.85 -4.99
CA PHE A 30 -1.18 -12.64 -4.63
C PHE A 30 -1.61 -13.53 -5.80
N LEU A 31 -1.69 -13.01 -7.03
CA LEU A 31 -2.07 -13.78 -8.23
C LEU A 31 -1.09 -14.94 -8.51
N MET A 32 0.21 -14.73 -8.30
CA MET A 32 1.23 -15.79 -8.37
C MET A 32 0.98 -16.88 -7.34
N GLU A 33 0.62 -16.52 -6.10
CA GLU A 33 0.29 -17.49 -5.06
C GLU A 33 -1.01 -18.25 -5.39
N ILE A 34 -2.04 -17.60 -5.96
CA ILE A 34 -3.24 -18.29 -6.48
C ILE A 34 -2.83 -19.38 -7.49
N LYS A 35 -1.98 -19.02 -8.47
CA LYS A 35 -1.52 -19.97 -9.51
C LYS A 35 -0.77 -21.15 -8.89
N LYS A 36 0.20 -20.88 -8.02
CA LYS A 36 1.02 -21.90 -7.35
C LYS A 36 0.17 -22.86 -6.52
N ARG A 37 -0.79 -22.35 -5.76
CA ARG A 37 -1.72 -23.18 -4.97
C ARG A 37 -2.65 -24.03 -5.84
N LYS A 38 -3.13 -23.46 -6.95
CA LYS A 38 -3.92 -24.20 -7.94
C LYS A 38 -3.15 -25.37 -8.53
N GLU A 39 -1.87 -25.19 -8.84
CA GLU A 39 -0.97 -26.24 -9.34
C GLU A 39 -0.71 -27.35 -8.29
N ASN A 40 -0.74 -27.00 -7.01
CA ASN A 40 -0.62 -27.94 -5.89
C ASN A 40 -1.94 -28.62 -5.48
N GLY A 41 -3.07 -28.24 -6.07
CA GLY A 41 -4.39 -28.77 -5.72
C GLY A 41 -5.05 -28.12 -4.49
N GLU A 42 -4.54 -26.99 -4.01
CA GLU A 42 -4.98 -26.29 -2.79
C GLU A 42 -5.86 -25.07 -3.13
N GLN A 43 -7.13 -25.27 -3.48
CA GLN A 43 -7.97 -24.19 -4.05
C GLN A 43 -8.96 -23.53 -3.07
N GLU A 44 -8.92 -23.88 -1.79
CA GLU A 44 -9.87 -23.36 -0.79
C GLU A 44 -9.52 -21.94 -0.31
N GLU A 45 -8.25 -21.57 -0.38
CA GLU A 45 -7.71 -20.27 0.06
C GLU A 45 -6.99 -19.58 -1.10
N PHE A 46 -6.80 -18.27 -0.99
CA PHE A 46 -6.21 -17.43 -2.04
C PHE A 46 -7.09 -17.41 -3.30
N THR A 47 -8.31 -16.90 -3.14
CA THR A 47 -9.24 -16.64 -4.23
C THR A 47 -9.15 -15.19 -4.70
N GLU A 48 -9.57 -14.91 -5.93
CA GLU A 48 -9.64 -13.53 -6.43
C GLU A 48 -10.60 -12.64 -5.62
N HIS A 49 -11.65 -13.24 -5.04
CA HIS A 49 -12.53 -12.54 -4.11
C HIS A 49 -11.78 -12.12 -2.84
N GLN A 50 -10.96 -13.00 -2.28
CA GLN A 50 -10.10 -12.66 -1.13
C GLN A 50 -9.04 -11.62 -1.51
N LEU A 51 -8.50 -11.66 -2.73
CA LEU A 51 -7.62 -10.60 -3.23
C LEU A 51 -8.34 -9.25 -3.25
N SER A 52 -9.54 -9.17 -3.82
CA SER A 52 -10.33 -7.93 -3.84
C SER A 52 -10.63 -7.43 -2.42
N ALA A 53 -11.04 -8.33 -1.52
CA ALA A 53 -11.30 -7.98 -0.12
C ALA A 53 -10.03 -7.48 0.58
N ALA A 54 -8.90 -8.15 0.39
CA ALA A 54 -7.63 -7.77 1.00
C ALA A 54 -7.12 -6.41 0.49
N ILE A 55 -7.26 -6.11 -0.81
CA ILE A 55 -6.93 -4.80 -1.37
C ILE A 55 -7.79 -3.72 -0.71
N TYR A 56 -9.11 -3.94 -0.65
CA TYR A 56 -10.05 -3.00 -0.03
C TYR A 56 -9.70 -2.74 1.45
N ASP A 57 -9.45 -3.80 2.22
CA ASP A 57 -9.08 -3.69 3.63
C ASP A 57 -7.76 -2.94 3.81
N LEU A 58 -6.74 -3.24 2.99
CA LEU A 58 -5.44 -2.56 3.06
C LEU A 58 -5.56 -1.06 2.77
N PHE A 59 -6.28 -0.69 1.72
CA PHE A 59 -6.44 0.72 1.35
C PHE A 59 -7.27 1.49 2.38
N THR A 60 -8.38 0.92 2.85
CA THR A 60 -9.23 1.60 3.83
C THR A 60 -8.53 1.74 5.18
N ALA A 61 -7.98 0.65 5.73
CA ALA A 61 -7.29 0.67 7.01
C ALA A 61 -6.03 1.54 6.98
N GLY A 62 -5.24 1.47 5.90
CA GLY A 62 -3.99 2.22 5.76
C GLY A 62 -4.19 3.72 5.50
N THR A 63 -5.16 4.07 4.65
CA THR A 63 -5.35 5.47 4.24
C THR A 63 -5.93 6.32 5.35
N GLU A 64 -7.02 5.87 5.98
CA GLU A 64 -7.71 6.69 6.99
C GLU A 64 -6.81 6.97 8.20
N THR A 65 -6.11 5.94 8.69
CA THR A 65 -5.21 6.06 9.86
C THR A 65 -4.00 6.93 9.55
N THR A 66 -3.36 6.76 8.39
CA THR A 66 -2.17 7.54 8.00
C THR A 66 -2.52 9.01 7.75
N VAL A 67 -3.60 9.28 7.00
CA VAL A 67 -4.07 10.66 6.74
C VAL A 67 -4.42 11.37 8.04
N THR A 68 -5.10 10.67 8.94
CA THR A 68 -5.46 11.23 10.25
C THR A 68 -4.22 11.55 11.07
N THR A 69 -3.28 10.61 11.15
CA THR A 69 -2.01 10.81 11.87
C THR A 69 -1.24 12.00 11.34
N LEU A 70 -1.04 12.09 10.03
CA LEU A 70 -0.33 13.21 9.40
C LEU A 70 -1.05 14.55 9.63
N ARG A 71 -2.38 14.57 9.57
CA ARG A 71 -3.18 15.75 9.87
C ARG A 71 -2.95 16.25 11.29
N TYR A 72 -2.97 15.35 12.27
CA TYR A 72 -2.68 15.69 13.67
C TYR A 72 -1.22 16.11 13.86
N ALA A 73 -0.27 15.46 13.20
CA ALA A 73 1.14 15.82 13.26
C ALA A 73 1.35 17.26 12.76
N ILE A 74 0.83 17.61 11.57
CA ILE A 74 0.93 18.97 11.03
C ILE A 74 0.22 19.96 11.96
N HIS A 75 -0.98 19.64 12.43
CA HIS A 75 -1.71 20.50 13.37
C HIS A 75 -0.91 20.77 14.65
N PHE A 76 -0.25 19.74 15.19
CA PHE A 76 0.61 19.89 16.37
C PHE A 76 1.81 20.79 16.08
N LEU A 77 2.49 20.62 14.94
CA LEU A 77 3.65 21.44 14.57
C LEU A 77 3.29 22.91 14.40
N LEU A 78 2.15 23.21 13.75
CA LEU A 78 1.64 24.58 13.59
C LEU A 78 1.41 25.29 14.93
N ASN A 79 1.01 24.55 15.97
CA ASN A 79 0.75 25.09 17.30
C ASN A 79 1.99 25.05 18.22
N ASN A 80 3.09 24.42 17.79
CA ASN A 80 4.31 24.27 18.57
C ASN A 80 5.57 24.65 17.76
N PRO A 81 5.76 25.94 17.43
CA PRO A 81 6.84 26.39 16.53
C PRO A 81 8.24 25.95 16.98
N ARG A 82 8.51 25.94 18.28
CA ARG A 82 9.80 25.48 18.83
C ARG A 82 10.07 24.00 18.56
N VAL A 83 9.02 23.17 18.48
CA VAL A 83 9.18 21.75 18.13
C VAL A 83 9.41 21.61 16.63
N GLN A 84 8.67 22.37 15.83
CA GLN A 84 8.85 22.41 14.38
C GLN A 84 10.27 22.84 13.99
N GLU A 85 10.80 23.91 14.59
CA GLU A 85 12.18 24.39 14.38
C GLU A 85 13.21 23.30 14.65
N LYS A 86 13.09 22.59 15.79
CA LYS A 86 14.00 21.48 16.13
C LYS A 86 13.97 20.35 15.11
N ILE A 87 12.79 20.01 14.58
CA ILE A 87 12.66 18.96 13.56
C ILE A 87 13.36 19.40 12.26
N HIS A 88 13.19 20.67 11.85
CA HIS A 88 13.91 21.20 10.69
C HIS A 88 15.41 21.23 10.91
N GLU A 89 15.89 21.73 12.07
CA GLU A 89 17.32 21.72 12.41
C GLU A 89 17.93 20.31 12.36
N GLU A 90 17.19 19.28 12.81
CA GLU A 90 17.64 17.89 12.75
C GLU A 90 17.71 17.37 11.31
N ILE A 91 16.70 17.66 10.48
CA ILE A 91 16.69 17.31 9.05
C ILE A 91 17.88 17.98 8.34
N ASP A 92 18.08 19.28 8.54
CA ASP A 92 19.16 20.05 7.92
C ASP A 92 20.54 19.51 8.35
N ARG A 93 20.69 19.12 9.62
CA ARG A 93 21.95 18.60 10.16
C ARG A 93 22.28 17.19 9.66
N VAL A 94 21.28 16.32 9.52
CA VAL A 94 21.51 14.88 9.25
C VAL A 94 21.38 14.55 7.75
N ILE A 95 20.38 15.13 7.08
CA ILE A 95 20.08 14.85 5.67
C ILE A 95 20.70 15.93 4.77
N GLY A 96 20.63 17.19 5.22
CA GLY A 96 21.18 18.34 4.51
C GLY A 96 20.10 19.34 4.10
N PRO A 97 20.46 20.61 3.86
CA PRO A 97 19.52 21.70 3.57
C PRO A 97 18.95 21.69 2.13
N ASP A 98 19.44 20.81 1.25
CA ASP A 98 19.09 20.76 -0.19
C ASP A 98 18.12 19.61 -0.55
N CYS A 99 17.39 19.07 0.43
CA CYS A 99 16.33 18.09 0.18
C CYS A 99 15.02 18.75 -0.28
#